data_AF-A0A847LDC1-F1
#
_entry.id   AF-A0A847LDC1-F1
#
_cell.length_a   1.000
_cell.length_b   1.000
_cell.length_c   1.000
_cell.angle_alpha   90.00
_cell.angle_beta   90.00
_cell.angle_gamma   90.00
#
_symmetry.space_group_name_H-M   'P 1'
#
loop_
_entity.id
_entity.type
_entity.pdbx_description
1 polymer ?
#
loop_
_entity_poly.entity_id
_entity_poly.type
_entity_poly.pdbx_seq_one_letter_code
_entity_poly.pdbx_strand_id
1 'polypeptide(L)'
;MEDQKWAIVTVVVVCMVLGLLVLRSCTNAIVSDGGPADGQGPAQPGVAHRTGTGTGTGGPGGKAPPGGDGRPGTPGAGHGPGSAVAGRPGRSGPGGPAPLPMGSDEERQTTSSKAELEAMFREIQGFRKRVMEESREWGLKHVQDTSLASETREVYRLRMILPLHLGHKAFENKDYGEALRQYQKALEDPLSTPVTRYVTLDYAAEAARKNKDLDRYIELVTAQAGLVESEDLSALGLKKTEGMRKLFEDRGKLLRASKDLGILDSIIEERMRKEHATSDKSRARIAAAVRKDIEEAERAFYHDPEF
;
A
#
# COMPACT_ATOMS: atom_id res chain seq x y z
N MET A 1 -36.44 3.56 4.81
CA MET A 1 -35.68 3.97 3.60
C MET A 1 -34.53 4.91 3.95
N GLU A 2 -34.66 5.75 4.97
CA GLU A 2 -33.59 6.65 5.41
C GLU A 2 -32.46 5.92 6.14
N ASP A 3 -32.77 4.88 6.93
CA ASP A 3 -31.78 4.06 7.67
C ASP A 3 -30.75 3.41 6.74
N GLN A 4 -31.18 2.99 5.55
CA GLN A 4 -30.32 2.40 4.53
C GLN A 4 -29.34 3.43 3.92
N LYS A 5 -29.74 4.71 3.86
CA LYS A 5 -28.82 5.80 3.43
C LYS A 5 -27.78 6.06 4.50
N TRP A 6 -28.18 6.09 5.77
CA TRP A 6 -27.25 6.24 6.90
C TRP A 6 -26.25 5.09 7.00
N ALA A 7 -26.69 3.83 6.77
CA ALA A 7 -25.80 2.68 6.71
C ALA A 7 -24.70 2.82 5.63
N ILE A 8 -25.07 3.23 4.41
CA ILE A 8 -24.12 3.42 3.31
C ILE A 8 -23.13 4.56 3.62
N VAL A 9 -23.61 5.70 4.13
CA VAL A 9 -22.74 6.83 4.53
C VAL A 9 -21.76 6.39 5.63
N THR A 10 -22.22 5.60 6.60
CA THR A 10 -21.38 5.12 7.70
C THR A 10 -20.26 4.21 7.19
N VAL A 11 -20.56 3.27 6.29
CA VAL A 11 -19.56 2.40 5.66
C VAL A 11 -18.52 3.21 4.87
N VAL A 12 -18.96 4.18 4.06
CA VAL A 12 -18.05 5.04 3.29
C VAL A 12 -17.11 5.86 4.19
N VAL A 13 -17.63 6.42 5.28
CA VAL A 13 -16.82 7.17 6.26
C VAL A 13 -15.82 6.25 6.97
N VAL A 14 -16.24 5.05 7.39
CA VAL A 14 -15.34 4.07 8.02
C VAL A 14 -14.23 3.64 7.06
N CYS A 15 -14.54 3.36 5.79
CA CYS A 15 -13.53 3.04 4.77
C CYS A 15 -12.56 4.20 4.52
N MET A 16 -13.03 5.46 4.49
CA MET A 16 -12.14 6.62 4.38
C MET A 16 -11.23 6.80 5.59
N VAL A 17 -11.76 6.65 6.81
CA VAL A 17 -10.96 6.75 8.04
C VAL A 17 -9.91 5.63 8.11
N LEU A 18 -10.26 4.39 7.73
CA LEU A 18 -9.30 3.29 7.65
C LEU A 18 -8.21 3.56 6.59
N GLY A 19 -8.57 4.05 5.40
CA GLY A 19 -7.59 4.43 4.37
C GLY A 19 -6.63 5.53 4.83
N LEU A 20 -7.13 6.55 5.52
CA LEU A 20 -6.30 7.62 6.10
C LEU A 20 -5.40 7.12 7.24
N LEU A 21 -5.84 6.15 8.05
CA LEU A 21 -5.02 5.51 9.07
C LEU A 21 -3.89 4.67 8.46
N VAL A 22 -4.17 3.92 7.38
CA VAL A 22 -3.14 3.19 6.62
C VAL A 22 -2.08 4.15 6.08
N LEU A 23 -2.50 5.23 5.38
CA LEU A 23 -1.60 6.26 4.86
C LEU A 23 -0.73 6.93 5.95
N ARG A 24 -1.29 7.13 7.15
CA ARG A 24 -0.56 7.70 8.30
C ARG A 24 0.46 6.73 8.92
N SER A 25 0.17 5.43 8.92
CA SER A 25 1.13 4.41 9.36
C SER A 25 2.33 4.31 8.41
N CYS A 26 2.10 4.37 7.09
CA CYS A 26 3.16 4.36 6.09
C CYS A 26 4.10 5.58 6.19
N THR A 27 3.59 6.75 6.57
CA THR A 27 4.41 7.97 6.69
C THR A 27 5.27 8.01 7.95
N ASN A 28 4.81 7.43 9.07
CA ASN A 28 5.60 7.38 10.32
C ASN A 28 6.80 6.42 10.24
N ALA A 29 6.73 5.37 9.41
CA ALA A 29 7.82 4.40 9.24
C ALA A 29 9.09 5.01 8.59
N ILE A 30 8.97 6.13 7.88
CA ILE A 30 10.04 6.72 7.06
C ILE A 30 10.88 7.75 7.85
N VAL A 31 10.39 8.27 8.98
CA VAL A 31 10.99 9.41 9.69
C VAL A 31 11.87 8.99 10.89
N SER A 32 11.90 7.71 11.25
CA SER A 32 12.46 7.25 12.53
C SER A 32 13.80 6.48 12.45
N ASP A 33 14.72 6.91 11.59
CA ASP A 33 16.14 6.50 11.72
C ASP A 33 17.09 7.65 11.37
N GLY A 34 17.58 8.35 12.40
CA GLY A 34 18.26 9.64 12.26
C GLY A 34 18.79 10.21 13.57
N GLY A 35 19.31 9.36 14.46
CA GLY A 35 19.96 9.76 15.72
C GLY A 35 21.40 9.22 15.78
N PRO A 36 22.43 10.06 16.02
CA PRO A 36 23.82 9.61 16.03
C PRO A 36 24.14 8.77 17.27
N ALA A 37 24.93 7.71 17.09
CA ALA A 37 25.40 6.85 18.16
C ALA A 37 26.67 7.45 18.81
N ASP A 38 26.52 8.02 20.01
CA ASP A 38 27.66 8.41 20.86
C ASP A 38 28.37 7.17 21.43
N GLY A 39 29.42 6.72 20.75
CA GLY A 39 30.30 5.62 21.19
C GLY A 39 31.51 6.14 21.96
N GLN A 40 31.52 5.98 23.28
CA GLN A 40 32.69 6.31 24.13
C GLN A 40 33.88 5.36 23.86
N GLY A 41 35.08 5.95 23.76
CA GLY A 41 36.37 5.25 23.63
C GLY A 41 37.50 6.07 24.30
N PRO A 42 38.59 5.44 24.75
CA PRO A 42 39.22 5.83 26.04
C PRO A 42 40.30 6.92 25.98
N ALA A 43 40.58 7.46 27.17
CA ALA A 43 41.50 8.57 27.44
C ALA A 43 42.99 8.21 27.34
N GLN A 44 43.83 9.21 27.03
CA GLN A 44 45.18 9.42 27.58
C GLN A 44 45.63 10.90 27.45
N PRO A 45 46.74 11.36 28.08
CA PRO A 45 46.67 12.58 28.91
C PRO A 45 47.34 13.86 28.39
N GLY A 46 46.79 15.00 28.83
CA GLY A 46 47.54 16.07 29.53
C GLY A 46 48.66 16.84 28.83
N VAL A 47 48.33 18.05 28.34
CA VAL A 47 49.24 19.23 28.33
C VAL A 47 48.44 20.46 28.77
N ALA A 48 49.03 21.34 29.57
CA ALA A 48 48.36 22.51 30.15
C ALA A 48 48.93 23.84 29.62
N HIS A 49 48.05 24.82 29.34
CA HIS A 49 48.21 26.29 29.26
C HIS A 49 47.08 26.88 28.39
N ARG A 50 46.59 28.13 28.52
CA ARG A 50 46.55 29.11 29.64
C ARG A 50 45.56 30.25 29.25
N THR A 51 44.68 30.68 30.16
CA THR A 51 44.05 32.04 30.29
C THR A 51 43.41 32.79 29.10
N GLY A 52 42.16 33.25 29.29
CA GLY A 52 41.56 34.45 28.66
C GLY A 52 40.04 34.35 28.47
N THR A 53 39.17 34.72 29.43
CA THR A 53 38.52 36.06 29.60
C THR A 53 37.85 36.62 28.32
N GLY A 54 36.54 36.90 28.27
CA GLY A 54 35.45 36.76 29.26
C GLY A 54 34.12 37.39 28.78
N THR A 55 33.12 37.48 29.68
CA THR A 55 31.84 38.25 29.59
C THR A 55 30.86 37.99 28.42
N GLY A 56 29.54 37.85 28.59
CA GLY A 56 28.70 37.76 29.79
C GLY A 56 27.39 38.58 29.72
N THR A 57 26.23 37.93 29.55
CA THR A 57 24.84 38.37 29.83
C THR A 57 23.89 37.19 29.48
N GLY A 58 22.77 36.89 30.14
CA GLY A 58 22.17 37.59 31.27
C GLY A 58 20.64 37.41 31.49
N GLY A 59 20.02 36.25 31.21
CA GLY A 59 18.74 35.75 31.80
C GLY A 59 17.45 36.61 31.65
N PRO A 60 16.32 36.30 32.33
CA PRO A 60 15.80 35.04 32.92
C PRO A 60 14.57 34.48 32.11
N GLY A 61 13.76 33.47 32.50
CA GLY A 61 13.84 32.44 33.57
C GLY A 61 12.50 32.13 34.28
N GLY A 62 11.71 31.14 33.82
CA GLY A 62 10.45 30.67 34.47
C GLY A 62 10.02 29.25 34.00
N LYS A 63 10.24 28.21 34.81
CA LYS A 63 9.28 27.58 35.77
C LYS A 63 8.13 26.76 35.14
N ALA A 64 8.30 25.43 35.17
CA ALA A 64 7.19 24.46 35.29
C ALA A 64 6.58 24.53 36.72
N PRO A 65 5.51 23.77 37.03
CA PRO A 65 5.71 22.39 37.54
C PRO A 65 4.54 21.44 37.10
N PRO A 66 4.14 20.33 37.79
CA PRO A 66 4.07 19.02 37.12
C PRO A 66 2.74 18.25 37.31
N GLY A 67 2.71 16.99 36.86
CA GLY A 67 1.81 15.95 37.40
C GLY A 67 0.91 15.27 36.37
N GLY A 68 0.75 13.94 36.48
CA GLY A 68 -0.15 13.19 35.60
C GLY A 68 0.05 11.67 35.52
N ASP A 69 0.50 10.99 36.59
CA ASP A 69 0.48 9.52 36.64
C ASP A 69 -0.98 9.01 36.57
N GLY A 70 -1.25 8.01 35.72
CA GLY A 70 -2.63 7.65 35.38
C GLY A 70 -2.83 6.31 34.67
N ARG A 71 -2.13 5.24 35.06
CA ARG A 71 -2.54 3.86 34.73
C ARG A 71 -3.76 3.47 35.56
N PRO A 72 -4.74 2.78 34.96
CA PRO A 72 -5.36 1.61 35.58
C PRO A 72 -5.05 0.37 34.74
N GLY A 73 -4.70 -0.73 35.39
CA GLY A 73 -4.52 -2.03 34.72
C GLY A 73 -5.53 -3.06 35.20
N THR A 74 -5.68 -4.14 34.40
CA THR A 74 -6.25 -5.46 34.77
C THR A 74 -7.75 -5.49 35.14
N PRO A 75 -8.44 -6.66 35.09
CA PRO A 75 -7.98 -8.05 34.86
C PRO A 75 -8.45 -8.64 33.51
N GLY A 76 -8.09 -9.86 33.09
CA GLY A 76 -7.35 -10.92 33.79
C GLY A 76 -8.19 -12.16 34.11
N ALA A 77 -8.70 -12.84 33.08
CA ALA A 77 -9.21 -14.22 33.11
C ALA A 77 -9.22 -14.78 31.66
N GLY A 78 -8.87 -16.04 31.36
CA GLY A 78 -8.49 -17.17 32.21
C GLY A 78 -9.51 -18.31 32.14
N HIS A 79 -9.11 -19.46 31.58
CA HIS A 79 -9.94 -20.65 31.25
C HIS A 79 -10.88 -20.43 30.04
N GLY A 80 -11.21 -21.41 29.21
CA GLY A 80 -10.87 -22.85 29.17
C GLY A 80 -11.88 -23.56 28.24
N PRO A 81 -11.52 -24.65 27.52
CA PRO A 81 -12.32 -25.13 26.40
C PRO A 81 -13.39 -26.18 26.76
N GLY A 82 -14.48 -26.17 25.98
CA GLY A 82 -15.23 -27.37 25.60
C GLY A 82 -16.42 -27.79 26.48
N SER A 83 -17.61 -27.82 25.87
CA SER A 83 -18.44 -29.04 25.81
C SER A 83 -19.63 -28.87 24.88
N ALA A 84 -20.00 -29.97 24.23
CA ALA A 84 -21.22 -30.10 23.42
C ALA A 84 -22.35 -30.74 24.24
N VAL A 85 -23.46 -31.03 23.54
CA VAL A 85 -24.56 -31.98 23.88
C VAL A 85 -25.81 -31.43 24.57
N ALA A 86 -26.95 -31.96 24.10
CA ALA A 86 -28.34 -31.90 24.63
C ALA A 86 -28.98 -30.50 24.67
N GLY A 87 -29.96 -30.17 23.81
CA GLY A 87 -31.16 -30.96 23.56
C GLY A 87 -32.33 -30.41 24.38
N ARG A 88 -33.30 -29.76 23.73
CA ARG A 88 -34.57 -29.36 24.35
C ARG A 88 -35.75 -29.75 23.45
N PRO A 89 -36.85 -30.29 24.00
CA PRO A 89 -37.88 -30.95 23.21
C PRO A 89 -38.91 -29.97 22.63
N GLY A 90 -39.75 -30.49 21.75
CA GLY A 90 -40.66 -29.70 20.91
C GLY A 90 -41.70 -28.89 21.68
N ARG A 91 -42.14 -27.80 21.02
CA ARG A 91 -43.33 -27.04 21.41
C ARG A 91 -44.28 -26.97 20.22
N SER A 92 -45.28 -27.84 20.24
CA SER A 92 -46.38 -27.85 19.29
C SER A 92 -47.20 -26.56 19.42
N GLY A 93 -47.45 -25.88 18.30
CA GLY A 93 -48.33 -24.71 18.21
C GLY A 93 -49.23 -24.82 16.98
N PRO A 94 -50.56 -24.58 17.10
CA PRO A 94 -51.50 -24.84 16.01
C PRO A 94 -51.66 -23.66 15.04
N GLY A 95 -52.13 -23.92 13.82
CA GLY A 95 -52.82 -22.93 12.99
C GLY A 95 -52.05 -22.25 11.85
N GLY A 96 -51.16 -22.97 11.15
CA GLY A 96 -50.70 -22.53 9.82
C GLY A 96 -51.75 -22.82 8.74
N PRO A 97 -51.94 -21.95 7.72
CA PRO A 97 -52.87 -22.20 6.62
C PRO A 97 -52.43 -23.41 5.78
N ALA A 98 -53.38 -24.04 5.10
CA ALA A 98 -53.15 -25.26 4.32
C ALA A 98 -52.03 -25.09 3.27
N PRO A 99 -51.18 -26.11 3.06
CA PRO A 99 -50.21 -26.07 1.97
C PRO A 99 -50.95 -25.95 0.63
N LEU A 100 -50.48 -25.02 -0.21
CA LEU A 100 -50.98 -24.90 -1.59
C LEU A 100 -50.77 -26.21 -2.34
N PRO A 101 -51.66 -26.58 -3.27
CA PRO A 101 -51.49 -27.79 -4.06
C PRO A 101 -50.16 -27.73 -4.81
N MET A 102 -49.32 -28.74 -4.59
CA MET A 102 -48.16 -29.04 -5.43
C MET A 102 -48.69 -29.43 -6.82
N GLY A 103 -48.94 -28.43 -7.66
CA GLY A 103 -49.05 -28.63 -9.09
C GLY A 103 -47.75 -29.25 -9.60
N SER A 104 -47.87 -30.26 -10.45
CA SER A 104 -46.78 -31.04 -11.01
C SER A 104 -45.58 -30.19 -11.47
N ASP A 105 -44.37 -30.58 -11.08
CA ASP A 105 -43.08 -30.01 -11.53
C ASP A 105 -42.74 -30.36 -13.00
N GLU A 106 -43.75 -30.67 -13.82
CA GLU A 106 -43.66 -30.85 -15.26
C GLU A 106 -44.44 -29.71 -15.94
N GLU A 107 -43.82 -29.06 -16.94
CA GLU A 107 -44.31 -27.88 -17.71
C GLU A 107 -43.94 -26.44 -17.24
N ARG A 108 -42.78 -26.25 -16.59
CA ARG A 108 -42.04 -24.96 -16.66
C ARG A 108 -40.59 -25.07 -17.13
N GLN A 109 -40.31 -26.04 -18.00
CA GLN A 109 -39.19 -25.90 -18.94
C GLN A 109 -39.64 -25.02 -20.11
N THR A 110 -39.61 -23.69 -19.93
CA THR A 110 -39.65 -22.75 -21.05
C THR A 110 -38.35 -22.89 -21.82
N THR A 111 -38.34 -23.82 -22.78
CA THR A 111 -37.31 -23.96 -23.81
C THR A 111 -37.42 -22.79 -24.77
N SER A 112 -37.10 -21.58 -24.29
CA SER A 112 -37.03 -20.37 -25.11
C SER A 112 -36.25 -20.68 -26.37
N SER A 113 -36.86 -20.39 -27.52
CA SER A 113 -36.27 -20.78 -28.80
C SER A 113 -34.88 -20.17 -28.93
N LYS A 114 -33.99 -20.82 -29.68
CA LYS A 114 -32.63 -20.31 -29.91
C LYS A 114 -32.64 -18.84 -30.36
N ALA A 115 -33.66 -18.42 -31.11
CA ALA A 115 -33.87 -17.05 -31.55
C ALA A 115 -34.23 -16.09 -30.40
N GLU A 116 -35.06 -16.49 -29.43
CA GLU A 116 -35.35 -15.70 -28.22
C GLU A 116 -34.09 -15.52 -27.36
N LEU A 117 -33.32 -16.58 -27.15
CA LEU A 117 -32.06 -16.50 -26.39
C LEU A 117 -31.07 -15.56 -27.08
N GLU A 118 -30.90 -15.66 -28.40
CA GLU A 118 -30.06 -14.74 -29.17
C GLU A 118 -30.57 -13.28 -29.11
N ALA A 119 -31.89 -13.06 -29.13
CA ALA A 119 -32.48 -11.73 -28.96
C ALA A 119 -32.19 -11.15 -27.56
N MET A 120 -32.40 -11.94 -26.50
CA MET A 120 -32.07 -11.57 -25.12
C MET A 120 -30.58 -11.27 -24.95
N PHE A 121 -29.69 -12.07 -25.53
CA PHE A 121 -28.24 -11.79 -25.47
C PHE A 121 -27.87 -10.47 -26.14
N ARG A 122 -28.47 -10.14 -27.30
CA ARG A 122 -28.27 -8.85 -27.97
C ARG A 122 -28.82 -7.68 -27.14
N GLU A 123 -29.98 -7.85 -26.53
CA GLU A 123 -30.58 -6.83 -25.65
C GLU A 123 -29.69 -6.57 -24.41
N ILE A 124 -29.24 -7.63 -23.73
CA ILE A 124 -28.33 -7.56 -22.57
C ILE A 124 -27.01 -6.89 -22.96
N GLN A 125 -26.43 -7.21 -24.13
CA GLN A 125 -25.23 -6.54 -24.63
C GLN A 125 -25.47 -5.06 -24.92
N GLY A 126 -26.61 -4.73 -25.56
CA GLY A 126 -27.01 -3.34 -25.82
C GLY A 126 -27.22 -2.52 -24.55
N PHE A 127 -27.89 -3.11 -23.54
CA PHE A 127 -28.07 -2.49 -22.23
C PHE A 127 -26.74 -2.27 -21.52
N ARG A 128 -25.87 -3.29 -21.46
CA ARG A 128 -24.52 -3.17 -20.87
C ARG A 128 -23.70 -2.07 -21.56
N LYS A 129 -23.76 -1.96 -22.89
CA LYS A 129 -23.08 -0.89 -23.62
C LYS A 129 -23.57 0.49 -23.17
N ARG A 130 -24.89 0.73 -23.15
CA ARG A 130 -25.47 2.00 -22.69
C ARG A 130 -25.06 2.36 -21.27
N VAL A 131 -25.17 1.42 -20.32
CA VAL A 131 -24.76 1.65 -18.92
C VAL A 131 -23.27 2.01 -18.80
N MET A 132 -22.39 1.38 -19.58
CA MET A 132 -20.97 1.73 -19.59
C MET A 132 -20.69 3.10 -20.23
N GLU A 133 -21.46 3.49 -21.24
CA GLU A 133 -21.36 4.77 -21.94
C GLU A 133 -21.87 5.92 -21.04
N GLU A 134 -23.06 5.79 -20.46
CA GLU A 134 -23.63 6.71 -19.46
C GLU A 134 -22.72 6.86 -18.22
N SER A 135 -22.17 5.76 -17.71
CA SER A 135 -21.20 5.78 -16.59
C SER A 135 -19.91 6.52 -16.95
N ARG A 136 -19.44 6.39 -18.19
CA ARG A 136 -18.25 7.11 -18.69
C ARG A 136 -18.52 8.60 -18.83
N GLU A 137 -19.65 8.99 -19.41
CA GLU A 137 -20.05 10.41 -19.53
C GLU A 137 -20.23 11.06 -18.15
N TRP A 138 -20.90 10.36 -17.24
CA TRP A 138 -21.06 10.78 -15.84
C TRP A 138 -19.70 10.94 -15.15
N GLY A 139 -18.78 9.99 -15.33
CA GLY A 139 -17.41 10.06 -14.82
C GLY A 139 -16.64 11.27 -15.38
N LEU A 140 -16.65 11.46 -16.70
CA LEU A 140 -16.00 12.60 -17.36
C LEU A 140 -16.50 13.94 -16.81
N LYS A 141 -17.81 14.09 -16.61
CA LYS A 141 -18.41 15.30 -16.04
C LYS A 141 -17.83 15.62 -14.65
N HIS A 142 -17.67 14.63 -13.79
CA HIS A 142 -17.09 14.84 -12.45
C HIS A 142 -15.57 15.07 -12.49
N VAL A 143 -14.85 14.43 -13.42
CA VAL A 143 -13.42 14.68 -13.67
C VAL A 143 -13.16 16.11 -14.17
N GLN A 144 -14.12 16.72 -14.87
CA GLN A 144 -14.05 18.08 -15.38
C GLN A 144 -14.62 19.14 -14.41
N ASP A 145 -15.26 18.72 -13.32
CA ASP A 145 -15.88 19.64 -12.36
C ASP A 145 -14.83 20.34 -11.50
N THR A 146 -14.64 21.64 -11.76
CA THR A 146 -13.70 22.50 -11.04
C THR A 146 -14.16 22.88 -9.64
N SER A 147 -15.44 22.68 -9.30
CA SER A 147 -15.97 22.91 -7.95
C SER A 147 -15.59 21.80 -6.96
N LEU A 148 -15.24 20.62 -7.46
CA LEU A 148 -14.75 19.51 -6.64
C LEU A 148 -13.29 19.73 -6.20
N ALA A 149 -12.91 19.09 -5.09
CA ALA A 149 -11.52 19.01 -4.66
C ALA A 149 -10.68 18.20 -5.68
N SER A 150 -9.38 18.47 -5.77
CA SER A 150 -8.53 17.84 -6.80
C SER A 150 -8.39 16.34 -6.59
N GLU A 151 -8.23 15.95 -5.33
CA GLU A 151 -8.23 14.58 -4.81
C GLU A 151 -9.50 13.83 -5.22
N THR A 152 -10.66 14.50 -5.14
CA THR A 152 -11.95 13.93 -5.54
C THR A 152 -12.00 13.68 -7.06
N ARG A 153 -11.46 14.59 -7.88
CA ARG A 153 -11.34 14.36 -9.33
C ARG A 153 -10.42 13.18 -9.66
N GLU A 154 -9.29 13.03 -8.96
CA GLU A 154 -8.39 11.87 -9.18
C GLU A 154 -9.07 10.54 -8.81
N VAL A 155 -9.89 10.49 -7.76
CA VAL A 155 -10.72 9.31 -7.43
C VAL A 155 -11.69 8.97 -8.57
N TYR A 156 -12.31 9.97 -9.22
CA TYR A 156 -13.13 9.74 -10.40
C TYR A 156 -12.31 9.25 -11.61
N ARG A 157 -11.11 9.77 -11.85
CA ARG A 157 -10.21 9.28 -12.91
C ARG A 157 -9.82 7.82 -12.70
N LEU A 158 -9.35 7.45 -11.50
CA LEU A 158 -9.03 6.07 -11.14
C LEU A 158 -10.22 5.12 -11.37
N ARG A 159 -11.45 5.57 -11.03
CA ARG A 159 -12.67 4.79 -11.26
C ARG A 159 -13.03 4.61 -12.74
N MET A 160 -12.50 5.41 -13.64
CA MET A 160 -12.77 5.31 -15.08
C MET A 160 -11.78 4.43 -15.85
N ILE A 161 -10.57 4.21 -15.32
CA ILE A 161 -9.53 3.42 -15.98
C ILE A 161 -9.90 1.94 -15.87
N LEU A 162 -10.62 1.41 -16.87
CA LEU A 162 -11.12 0.03 -16.87
C LEU A 162 -10.01 -1.03 -16.65
N PRO A 163 -8.80 -0.91 -17.26
CA PRO A 163 -7.74 -1.87 -17.00
C PRO A 163 -7.27 -1.90 -15.54
N LEU A 164 -7.37 -0.79 -14.79
CA LEU A 164 -7.01 -0.75 -13.37
C LEU A 164 -7.93 -1.66 -12.54
N HIS A 165 -9.24 -1.60 -12.79
CA HIS A 165 -10.22 -2.50 -12.13
C HIS A 165 -10.06 -3.96 -12.52
N LEU A 166 -9.72 -4.24 -13.79
CA LEU A 166 -9.41 -5.60 -14.23
C LEU A 166 -8.13 -6.12 -13.56
N GLY A 167 -7.15 -5.24 -13.35
CA GLY A 167 -5.93 -5.51 -12.58
C GLY A 167 -6.22 -5.85 -11.12
N HIS A 168 -7.00 -5.02 -10.42
CA HIS A 168 -7.44 -5.31 -9.04
C HIS A 168 -8.14 -6.67 -8.95
N LYS A 169 -9.09 -6.94 -9.86
CA LYS A 169 -9.81 -8.23 -9.88
C LYS A 169 -8.87 -9.41 -10.15
N ALA A 170 -7.90 -9.28 -11.06
CA ALA A 170 -6.91 -10.33 -11.29
C ALA A 170 -6.02 -10.57 -10.05
N PHE A 171 -5.60 -9.48 -9.39
CA PHE A 171 -4.82 -9.52 -8.15
C PHE A 171 -5.56 -10.20 -7.00
N GLU A 172 -6.85 -9.88 -6.79
CA GLU A 172 -7.73 -10.56 -5.82
C GLU A 172 -7.84 -12.07 -6.08
N ASN A 173 -7.90 -12.47 -7.36
CA ASN A 173 -7.89 -13.88 -7.77
C ASN A 173 -6.49 -14.53 -7.73
N LYS A 174 -5.46 -13.81 -7.27
CA LYS A 174 -4.04 -14.22 -7.21
C LYS A 174 -3.41 -14.49 -8.58
N ASP A 175 -4.03 -14.01 -9.65
CA ASP A 175 -3.44 -13.99 -11.00
C ASP A 175 -2.62 -12.70 -11.16
N TYR A 176 -1.44 -12.70 -10.53
CA TYR A 176 -0.55 -11.54 -10.51
C TYR A 176 0.04 -11.23 -11.91
N GLY A 177 0.12 -12.23 -12.79
CA GLY A 177 0.57 -12.05 -14.18
C GLY A 177 -0.45 -11.29 -15.02
N GLU A 178 -1.74 -11.66 -14.95
CA GLU A 178 -2.80 -10.89 -15.58
C GLU A 178 -2.96 -9.51 -14.92
N ALA A 179 -2.80 -9.41 -13.59
CA ALA A 179 -2.85 -8.13 -12.89
C ALA A 179 -1.80 -7.15 -13.43
N LEU A 180 -0.52 -7.57 -13.53
CA LEU A 180 0.56 -6.80 -14.14
C LEU A 180 0.23 -6.33 -15.56
N ARG A 181 -0.31 -7.24 -16.40
CA ARG A 181 -0.67 -6.93 -17.78
C ARG A 181 -1.80 -5.89 -17.87
N GLN A 182 -2.74 -5.91 -16.92
CA GLN A 182 -3.84 -4.95 -16.87
C GLN A 182 -3.40 -3.60 -16.29
N TYR A 183 -2.53 -3.58 -15.28
CA TYR A 183 -1.94 -2.34 -14.77
C TYR A 183 -1.04 -1.66 -15.81
N GLN A 184 -0.29 -2.40 -16.64
CA GLN A 184 0.47 -1.82 -17.75
C GLN A 184 -0.45 -1.05 -18.72
N LYS A 185 -1.60 -1.63 -19.10
CA LYS A 185 -2.60 -0.93 -19.93
C LYS A 185 -3.23 0.28 -19.23
N ALA A 186 -3.33 0.28 -17.90
CA ALA A 186 -3.83 1.43 -17.14
C ALA A 186 -2.84 2.61 -17.18
N LEU A 187 -1.52 2.34 -17.22
CA LEU A 187 -0.49 3.37 -17.42
C LEU A 187 -0.57 4.00 -18.82
N GLU A 188 -1.09 3.27 -19.80
CA GLU A 188 -1.29 3.70 -21.19
C GLU A 188 -2.65 4.40 -21.42
N ASP A 189 -3.53 4.47 -20.41
CA ASP A 189 -4.86 5.08 -20.55
C ASP A 189 -4.79 6.62 -20.75
N PRO A 190 -5.49 7.21 -21.74
CA PRO A 190 -5.49 8.66 -21.96
C PRO A 190 -5.98 9.52 -20.79
N LEU A 191 -6.69 8.95 -19.81
CA LEU A 191 -7.12 9.64 -18.59
C LEU A 191 -6.02 9.68 -17.51
N SER A 192 -4.85 9.06 -17.75
CA SER A 192 -3.82 8.93 -16.72
C SER A 192 -3.05 10.23 -16.43
N THR A 193 -3.23 10.73 -15.20
CA THR A 193 -2.48 11.86 -14.62
C THR A 193 -1.19 11.37 -13.96
N PRO A 194 -0.28 12.25 -13.50
CA PRO A 194 0.83 11.80 -12.66
C PRO A 194 0.37 11.04 -11.40
N VAL A 195 -0.75 11.46 -10.81
CA VAL A 195 -1.36 10.84 -9.63
C VAL A 195 -1.89 9.44 -9.95
N THR A 196 -2.65 9.25 -11.03
CA THR A 196 -3.12 7.90 -11.38
C THR A 196 -1.99 6.98 -11.82
N ARG A 197 -0.95 7.51 -12.50
CA ARG A 197 0.27 6.76 -12.82
C ARG A 197 0.98 6.29 -11.55
N TYR A 198 1.17 7.16 -10.56
CA TYR A 198 1.79 6.81 -9.28
C TYR A 198 1.04 5.66 -8.58
N VAL A 199 -0.29 5.78 -8.47
CA VAL A 199 -1.15 4.74 -7.84
C VAL A 199 -1.14 3.44 -8.64
N THR A 200 -1.14 3.51 -9.97
CA THR A 200 -1.10 2.32 -10.84
C THR A 200 0.27 1.61 -10.76
N LEU A 201 1.37 2.36 -10.66
CA LEU A 201 2.71 1.82 -10.46
C LEU A 201 2.85 1.13 -9.10
N ASP A 202 2.18 1.63 -8.06
CA ASP A 202 2.14 1.03 -6.72
C ASP A 202 1.53 -0.39 -6.78
N TYR A 203 0.32 -0.50 -7.33
CA TYR A 203 -0.36 -1.80 -7.52
C TYR A 203 0.40 -2.73 -8.47
N ALA A 204 1.05 -2.20 -9.50
CA ALA A 204 1.89 -2.98 -10.41
C ALA A 204 3.15 -3.50 -9.70
N ALA A 205 3.81 -2.69 -8.88
CA ALA A 205 4.99 -3.11 -8.12
C ALA A 205 4.62 -4.22 -7.12
N GLU A 206 3.50 -4.08 -6.41
CA GLU A 206 3.01 -5.13 -5.51
C GLU A 206 2.66 -6.43 -6.26
N ALA A 207 2.05 -6.33 -7.45
CA ALA A 207 1.82 -7.50 -8.31
C ALA A 207 3.13 -8.16 -8.77
N ALA A 208 4.15 -7.38 -9.17
CA ALA A 208 5.47 -7.90 -9.51
C ALA A 208 6.12 -8.63 -8.32
N ARG A 209 6.04 -8.04 -7.12
CA ARG A 209 6.55 -8.61 -5.88
C ARG A 209 5.86 -9.94 -5.53
N LYS A 210 4.53 -10.00 -5.59
CA LYS A 210 3.76 -11.26 -5.36
C LYS A 210 4.02 -12.31 -6.44
N ASN A 211 4.26 -11.88 -7.68
CA ASN A 211 4.72 -12.75 -8.79
C ASN A 211 6.21 -13.15 -8.68
N LYS A 212 6.95 -12.62 -7.71
CA LYS A 212 8.41 -12.77 -7.52
C LYS A 212 9.26 -12.29 -8.71
N ASP A 213 8.70 -11.42 -9.54
CA ASP A 213 9.37 -10.79 -10.66
C ASP A 213 10.19 -9.59 -10.18
N LEU A 214 11.46 -9.86 -9.88
CA LEU A 214 12.35 -8.88 -9.25
C LEU A 214 12.70 -7.72 -10.17
N ASP A 215 13.02 -7.98 -11.43
CA ASP A 215 13.42 -6.93 -12.36
C ASP A 215 12.24 -6.01 -12.68
N ARG A 216 11.04 -6.58 -12.86
CA ARG A 216 9.83 -5.78 -13.06
C ARG A 216 9.46 -4.97 -11.82
N TYR A 217 9.63 -5.52 -10.62
CA TYR A 217 9.46 -4.76 -9.39
C TYR A 217 10.40 -3.55 -9.32
N ILE A 218 11.70 -3.76 -9.56
CA ILE A 218 12.72 -2.69 -9.54
C ILE A 218 12.38 -1.60 -10.56
N GLU A 219 12.00 -1.97 -11.79
CA GLU A 219 11.59 -1.03 -12.83
C GLU A 219 10.41 -0.15 -12.37
N LEU A 220 9.36 -0.77 -11.82
CA LEU A 220 8.13 -0.10 -11.42
C LEU A 220 8.33 0.85 -10.23
N VAL A 221 9.05 0.44 -9.17
CA VAL A 221 9.33 1.32 -8.03
C VAL A 221 10.30 2.45 -8.40
N THR A 222 11.23 2.22 -9.32
CA THR A 222 12.12 3.27 -9.84
C THR A 222 11.34 4.29 -10.67
N ALA A 223 10.39 3.85 -11.50
CA ALA A 223 9.48 4.73 -12.23
C ALA A 223 8.57 5.54 -11.27
N GLN A 224 8.03 4.89 -10.24
CA GLN A 224 7.19 5.51 -9.21
C GLN A 224 7.95 6.61 -8.45
N ALA A 225 9.18 6.30 -8.01
CA ALA A 225 10.08 7.27 -7.39
C ALA A 225 10.45 8.43 -8.32
N GLY A 226 10.59 8.16 -9.63
CA GLY A 226 10.78 9.19 -10.64
C GLY A 226 9.61 10.18 -10.76
N LEU A 227 8.37 9.75 -10.49
CA LEU A 227 7.21 10.65 -10.40
C LEU A 227 7.29 11.52 -9.13
N VAL A 228 7.71 10.96 -7.99
CA VAL A 228 7.89 11.72 -6.73
C VAL A 228 8.95 12.83 -6.89
N GLU A 229 10.00 12.61 -7.67
CA GLU A 229 11.00 13.65 -7.95
C GLU A 229 10.46 14.77 -8.84
N SER A 230 9.72 14.41 -9.90
CA SER A 230 9.50 15.31 -11.04
C SER A 230 8.09 15.92 -11.12
N GLU A 231 7.06 15.21 -10.66
CA GLU A 231 5.65 15.53 -10.91
C GLU A 231 4.96 16.12 -9.68
N ASP A 232 3.83 16.81 -9.88
CA ASP A 232 2.98 17.22 -8.76
C ASP A 232 2.09 16.05 -8.30
N LEU A 233 2.34 15.58 -7.08
CA LEU A 233 1.57 14.53 -6.39
C LEU A 233 0.88 15.08 -5.13
N SER A 234 0.64 16.39 -5.05
CA SER A 234 -0.01 17.06 -3.91
C SER A 234 -1.40 16.51 -3.58
N ALA A 235 -2.16 16.02 -4.57
CA ALA A 235 -3.44 15.34 -4.37
C ALA A 235 -3.34 13.98 -3.64
N LEU A 236 -2.12 13.45 -3.45
CA LEU A 236 -1.81 12.31 -2.59
C LEU A 236 -1.17 12.74 -1.25
N GLY A 237 -1.04 14.05 -1.00
CA GLY A 237 -0.28 14.60 0.13
C GLY A 237 1.24 14.44 0.00
N LEU A 238 1.75 14.00 -1.15
CA LEU A 238 3.16 13.74 -1.37
C LEU A 238 3.91 15.02 -1.78
N LYS A 239 5.10 15.21 -1.22
CA LYS A 239 6.00 16.31 -1.55
C LYS A 239 7.10 15.82 -2.50
N LYS A 240 7.54 16.69 -3.40
CA LYS A 240 8.73 16.42 -4.22
C LYS A 240 9.93 16.18 -3.32
N THR A 241 10.61 15.06 -3.56
CA THR A 241 11.74 14.60 -2.74
C THR A 241 12.86 14.17 -3.68
N GLU A 242 13.96 14.92 -3.67
CA GLU A 242 15.11 14.69 -4.56
C GLU A 242 15.86 13.41 -4.19
N GLY A 243 16.35 12.66 -5.18
CA GLY A 243 17.18 11.47 -4.99
C GLY A 243 16.40 10.18 -4.71
N MET A 244 15.06 10.23 -4.66
CA MET A 244 14.22 9.05 -4.48
C MET A 244 14.43 8.01 -5.57
N ARG A 245 14.58 8.40 -6.85
CA ARG A 245 14.84 7.47 -7.94
C ARG A 245 16.16 6.77 -7.74
N LYS A 246 17.22 7.52 -7.42
CA LYS A 246 18.55 6.97 -7.14
C LYS A 246 18.53 6.00 -5.96
N LEU A 247 17.78 6.32 -4.89
CA LEU A 247 17.59 5.42 -3.75
C LEU A 247 17.01 4.06 -4.18
N PHE A 248 16.00 4.05 -5.04
CA PHE A 248 15.41 2.81 -5.56
C PHE A 248 16.29 2.11 -6.60
N GLU A 249 17.06 2.83 -7.43
CA GLU A 249 18.08 2.25 -8.31
C GLU A 249 19.17 1.53 -7.50
N ASP A 250 19.70 2.17 -6.46
CA ASP A 250 20.72 1.59 -5.57
C ASP A 250 20.15 0.41 -4.76
N ARG A 251 18.89 0.48 -4.31
CA ARG A 251 18.16 -0.65 -3.70
C ARG A 251 18.00 -1.82 -4.69
N GLY A 252 17.72 -1.53 -5.95
CA GLY A 252 17.64 -2.52 -7.02
C GLY A 252 18.98 -3.20 -7.31
N LYS A 253 20.10 -2.48 -7.23
CA LYS A 253 21.46 -3.09 -7.32
C LYS A 253 21.69 -4.08 -6.19
N LEU A 254 21.33 -3.74 -4.94
CA LEU A 254 21.44 -4.66 -3.80
C LEU A 254 20.61 -5.93 -3.99
N LEU A 255 19.36 -5.81 -4.44
CA LEU A 255 18.50 -6.98 -4.69
C LEU A 255 19.03 -7.89 -5.81
N ARG A 256 19.71 -7.35 -6.83
CA ARG A 256 20.39 -8.17 -7.86
C ARG A 256 21.67 -8.81 -7.33
N ALA A 257 22.43 -8.09 -6.50
CA ALA A 257 23.65 -8.59 -5.87
C ALA A 257 23.43 -9.80 -4.93
N SER A 258 22.20 -10.06 -4.47
CA SER A 258 21.90 -11.28 -3.70
C SER A 258 22.00 -12.56 -4.53
N LYS A 259 21.91 -12.45 -5.86
CA LYS A 259 21.96 -13.58 -6.81
C LYS A 259 23.18 -13.54 -7.74
N ASP A 260 23.87 -12.40 -7.81
CA ASP A 260 25.01 -12.18 -8.69
C ASP A 260 26.24 -11.69 -7.88
N LEU A 261 27.23 -12.57 -7.75
CA LEU A 261 28.49 -12.28 -7.07
C LEU A 261 29.31 -11.18 -7.75
N GLY A 262 29.21 -11.03 -9.07
CA GLY A 262 29.89 -9.97 -9.82
C GLY A 262 29.31 -8.59 -9.51
N ILE A 263 27.99 -8.50 -9.32
CA ILE A 263 27.34 -7.26 -8.86
C ILE A 263 27.71 -6.99 -7.39
N LEU A 264 27.73 -8.03 -6.52
CA LEU A 264 28.18 -7.90 -5.13
C LEU A 264 29.61 -7.36 -5.04
N ASP A 265 30.57 -7.96 -5.74
CA ASP A 265 31.96 -7.50 -5.75
C ASP A 265 32.07 -6.08 -6.32
N SER A 266 31.34 -5.74 -7.39
CA SER A 266 31.29 -4.37 -7.95
C SER A 266 30.86 -3.32 -6.91
N ILE A 267 29.82 -3.60 -6.11
CA ILE A 267 29.36 -2.72 -5.02
C ILE A 267 30.43 -2.60 -3.92
N ILE A 268 31.13 -3.69 -3.60
CA ILE A 268 32.24 -3.69 -2.62
C ILE A 268 33.41 -2.83 -3.13
N GLU A 269 33.80 -2.96 -4.40
CA GLU A 269 34.85 -2.13 -5.02
C GLU A 269 34.47 -0.64 -5.06
N GLU A 270 33.20 -0.32 -5.36
CA GLU A 270 32.71 1.07 -5.35
C GLU A 270 32.81 1.68 -3.94
N ARG A 271 32.38 0.94 -2.91
CA ARG A 271 32.48 1.40 -1.51
C ARG A 271 33.93 1.48 -1.02
N MET A 272 34.78 0.49 -1.34
CA MET A 272 36.23 0.54 -1.06
C MET A 272 36.87 1.81 -1.63
N ARG A 273 36.55 2.13 -2.90
CA ARG A 273 37.05 3.34 -3.58
C ARG A 273 36.55 4.63 -2.93
N LYS A 274 35.28 4.68 -2.54
CA LYS A 274 34.65 5.83 -1.86
C LYS A 274 35.19 6.06 -0.45
N GLU A 275 35.55 5.01 0.27
CA GLU A 275 36.19 5.05 1.60
C GLU A 275 37.72 5.20 1.54
N HIS A 276 38.32 5.26 0.33
CA HIS A 276 39.78 5.20 0.11
C HIS A 276 40.45 4.01 0.80
N ALA A 277 39.73 2.90 0.94
CA ALA A 277 40.17 1.70 1.61
C ALA A 277 40.98 0.79 0.67
N THR A 278 42.09 0.24 1.17
CA THR A 278 43.03 -0.59 0.39
C THR A 278 43.38 -1.93 1.04
N SER A 279 42.92 -2.19 2.28
CA SER A 279 43.29 -3.40 3.03
C SER A 279 42.21 -4.48 2.98
N ASP A 280 42.61 -5.75 3.03
CA ASP A 280 41.69 -6.90 3.08
C ASP A 280 40.74 -6.84 4.28
N LYS A 281 41.21 -6.31 5.42
CA LYS A 281 40.38 -6.08 6.61
C LYS A 281 39.26 -5.07 6.33
N SER A 282 39.55 -4.02 5.56
CA SER A 282 38.54 -3.06 5.11
C SER A 282 37.57 -3.70 4.11
N ARG A 283 38.08 -4.50 3.15
CA ARG A 283 37.26 -5.24 2.19
C ARG A 283 36.27 -6.16 2.91
N ALA A 284 36.74 -6.93 3.89
CA ALA A 284 35.90 -7.83 4.69
C ALA A 284 34.82 -7.07 5.48
N ARG A 285 35.16 -5.92 6.09
CA ARG A 285 34.18 -5.05 6.77
C ARG A 285 33.11 -4.54 5.80
N ILE A 286 33.52 -4.02 4.65
CA ILE A 286 32.62 -3.46 3.64
C ILE A 286 31.74 -4.56 3.04
N ALA A 287 32.30 -5.74 2.76
CA ALA A 287 31.55 -6.91 2.30
C ALA A 287 30.49 -7.37 3.31
N ALA A 288 30.81 -7.36 4.61
CA ALA A 288 29.84 -7.66 5.66
C ALA A 288 28.72 -6.61 5.74
N ALA A 289 29.05 -5.32 5.61
CA ALA A 289 28.05 -4.25 5.55
C ALA A 289 27.15 -4.36 4.31
N VAL A 290 27.72 -4.57 3.12
CA VAL A 290 26.94 -4.77 1.88
C VAL A 290 26.02 -5.99 1.99
N ARG A 291 26.48 -7.10 2.60
CA ARG A 291 25.62 -8.28 2.84
C ARG A 291 24.45 -7.97 3.78
N LYS A 292 24.66 -7.20 4.86
CA LYS A 292 23.58 -6.73 5.73
C LYS A 292 22.57 -5.87 4.96
N ASP A 293 23.05 -4.95 4.12
CA ASP A 293 22.18 -4.12 3.28
C ASP A 293 21.38 -4.94 2.24
N ILE A 294 21.93 -6.07 1.77
CA ILE A 294 21.27 -7.06 0.91
C ILE A 294 20.25 -7.91 1.69
N GLU A 295 20.52 -8.29 2.94
CA GLU A 295 19.55 -8.98 3.79
C GLU A 295 18.36 -8.07 4.13
N GLU A 296 18.61 -6.78 4.38
CA GLU A 296 17.57 -5.76 4.54
C GLU A 296 16.84 -5.47 3.22
N ALA A 297 17.60 -5.38 2.11
CA ALA A 297 17.25 -5.77 0.74
C ALA A 297 16.06 -6.72 0.63
N GLU A 298 16.39 -7.99 0.77
CA GLU A 298 15.53 -9.13 0.57
C GLU A 298 14.40 -9.22 1.58
N ARG A 299 14.60 -8.78 2.82
CA ARG A 299 13.52 -8.75 3.82
C ARG A 299 12.34 -7.89 3.37
N ALA A 300 12.60 -6.70 2.84
CA ALA A 300 11.54 -5.81 2.35
C ALA A 300 10.81 -6.36 1.11
N PHE A 301 11.52 -7.12 0.25
CA PHE A 301 10.91 -7.69 -0.95
C PHE A 301 10.16 -9.00 -0.66
N TYR A 302 10.81 -9.96 0.01
CA TYR A 302 10.33 -11.33 0.21
C TYR A 302 9.58 -11.58 1.53
N HIS A 303 9.84 -10.79 2.58
CA HIS A 303 9.48 -11.11 3.96
C HIS A 303 8.71 -9.99 4.67
N ASP A 304 7.89 -9.26 3.93
CA ASP A 304 6.90 -8.35 4.48
C ASP A 304 5.87 -9.15 5.33
N PRO A 305 5.84 -9.03 6.68
CA PRO A 305 5.21 -10.06 7.52
C PRO A 305 3.69 -9.94 7.68
N GLU A 306 3.09 -8.79 7.34
CA GLU A 306 1.70 -8.49 7.72
C GLU A 306 0.86 -7.93 6.56
N PHE A 307 0.31 -8.86 5.79
CA PHE A 307 -1.08 -8.87 5.33
C PHE A 307 -1.68 -10.26 5.59
#